data_AF-A0A7G9B4L3-F1
#
_entry.id   AF-A0A7G9B4L3-F1
#
_cell.length_a   1.000
_cell.length_b   1.000
_cell.length_c   1.000
_cell.angle_alpha   90.00
_cell.angle_beta   90.00
_cell.angle_gamma   90.00
#
_symmetry.space_group_name_H-M   'P 1'
#
loop_
_entity.id
_entity.type
_entity.pdbx_description
1 polymer ?
#
loop_
_entity_poly.entity_id
_entity_poly.type
_entity_poly.pdbx_seq_one_letter_code
_entity_poly.pdbx_strand_id
1 'polypeptide(L)'
;MEVSHRFWRKRDGRAGFTLMEMLIVVAIIAVLAAIAIPTFASRSDQAKEAVCQTNRQTLLGQLRYAQVIDGLTQEQADGIRDSLGAICPAGGTVTVEVGDTIRVSCSIHGGGSGGESAVSQGLIQDFRDFILNPEGVPSNEINRNDSLRTHFYEANGNKWPTLTVDGVEYQIEPYYSEAGKNAEDRLDYIWLFARQKTDGVVNGRWSVPLLYNPVDGIWYRSYGYDGKRPADASITFSSVEALDNAVKTTLCGNGSALKWRPVDSYTESN
;
A
#
# COMPACT_ATOMS: atom_id res chain seq x y z
N MET A 1 -69.68 -22.31 -53.67
CA MET A 1 -68.51 -22.35 -52.77
C MET A 1 -67.28 -22.10 -53.61
N GLU A 2 -66.69 -20.91 -53.53
CA GLU A 2 -65.32 -20.67 -53.98
C GLU A 2 -64.70 -19.67 -53.00
N VAL A 3 -63.66 -20.11 -52.29
CA VAL A 3 -62.91 -19.30 -51.34
C VAL A 3 -61.57 -18.99 -52.00
N SER A 4 -61.36 -17.73 -52.36
CA SER A 4 -60.11 -17.24 -52.96
C SER A 4 -59.01 -17.18 -51.89
N HIS A 5 -58.00 -18.05 -52.00
CA HIS A 5 -56.80 -18.02 -51.17
C HIS A 5 -55.80 -16.98 -51.71
N ARG A 6 -55.72 -15.80 -51.07
CA ARG A 6 -54.61 -14.85 -51.26
C ARG A 6 -53.33 -15.40 -50.62
N PHE A 7 -52.43 -15.94 -51.45
CA PHE A 7 -51.07 -16.27 -51.04
C PHE A 7 -50.30 -14.99 -50.66
N TRP A 8 -50.05 -14.81 -49.36
CA TRP A 8 -49.10 -13.81 -48.87
C TRP A 8 -47.68 -14.28 -49.14
N ARG A 9 -47.00 -13.65 -50.10
CA ARG A 9 -45.57 -13.86 -50.35
C ARG A 9 -44.78 -13.05 -49.32
N LYS A 10 -44.28 -13.71 -48.26
CA LYS A 10 -43.27 -13.13 -47.37
C LYS A 10 -42.04 -12.78 -48.23
N ARG A 11 -41.71 -11.50 -48.33
CA ARG A 11 -40.39 -11.07 -48.82
C ARG A 11 -39.41 -11.34 -47.69
N ASP A 12 -38.62 -12.39 -47.80
CA ASP A 12 -37.44 -12.57 -46.96
C ASP A 12 -36.41 -11.51 -47.36
N GLY A 13 -36.53 -10.32 -46.77
CA GLY A 13 -35.51 -9.28 -46.81
C GLY A 13 -34.32 -9.76 -46.02
N ARG A 14 -33.39 -10.48 -46.66
CA ARG A 14 -32.05 -10.72 -46.12
C ARG A 14 -31.34 -9.37 -46.05
N ALA A 15 -31.51 -8.66 -44.94
CA ALA A 15 -30.67 -7.54 -44.58
C ALA A 15 -29.27 -8.10 -44.32
N GLY A 16 -28.41 -8.04 -45.34
CA GLY A 16 -26.99 -8.36 -45.20
C GLY A 16 -26.32 -7.27 -44.38
N PHE A 17 -25.53 -7.69 -43.39
CA PHE A 17 -24.73 -6.81 -42.56
C PHE A 17 -23.78 -5.98 -43.43
N THR A 18 -23.77 -4.66 -43.31
CA THR A 18 -22.92 -3.79 -44.12
C THR A 18 -21.50 -3.75 -43.58
N LEU A 19 -20.50 -3.61 -44.46
CA LEU A 19 -19.10 -3.50 -44.05
C LEU A 19 -18.88 -2.26 -43.15
N MET A 20 -19.64 -1.18 -43.41
CA MET A 20 -19.58 0.05 -42.62
C MET A 20 -20.09 -0.16 -41.17
N GLU A 21 -21.13 -0.97 -40.97
CA GLU A 21 -21.61 -1.32 -39.63
C GLU A 21 -20.52 -2.04 -38.83
N MET A 22 -19.72 -2.91 -39.46
CA MET A 22 -18.67 -3.66 -38.73
C MET A 22 -17.50 -2.73 -38.41
N LEU A 23 -17.18 -1.80 -39.31
CA LEU A 23 -16.12 -0.81 -39.07
C LEU A 23 -16.45 0.10 -37.88
N ILE A 24 -17.69 0.57 -37.77
CA ILE A 24 -18.11 1.41 -36.64
C ILE A 24 -18.07 0.63 -35.32
N VAL A 25 -18.53 -0.63 -35.33
CA VAL A 25 -18.50 -1.49 -34.12
C VAL A 25 -17.06 -1.71 -33.64
N VAL A 26 -16.13 -2.07 -34.53
CA VAL A 26 -14.73 -2.27 -34.15
C VAL A 26 -14.09 -0.97 -33.68
N ALA A 27 -14.41 0.17 -34.29
CA ALA A 27 -13.93 1.47 -33.84
C ALA A 27 -14.40 1.81 -32.42
N ILE A 28 -15.67 1.55 -32.08
CA ILE A 28 -16.20 1.76 -30.72
C ILE A 28 -15.52 0.81 -29.73
N ILE A 29 -15.38 -0.47 -30.06
CA ILE A 29 -14.69 -1.45 -29.20
C ILE A 29 -13.24 -1.03 -28.94
N ALA A 30 -12.52 -0.53 -29.96
CA ALA A 30 -11.14 -0.09 -29.82
C ALA A 30 -11.00 1.09 -28.83
N VAL A 31 -11.90 2.08 -28.89
CA VAL A 31 -11.92 3.21 -27.96
C VAL A 31 -12.23 2.75 -26.53
N LEU A 32 -13.22 1.86 -26.36
CA LEU A 32 -13.57 1.32 -25.04
C LEU A 32 -12.41 0.49 -24.45
N ALA A 33 -11.78 -0.35 -25.27
CA ALA A 33 -10.64 -1.17 -24.85
C ALA A 33 -9.43 -0.30 -24.44
N ALA A 34 -9.16 0.81 -25.16
CA ALA A 34 -8.06 1.71 -24.85
C ALA A 34 -8.15 2.32 -23.44
N ILE A 35 -9.36 2.59 -22.93
CA ILE A 35 -9.57 3.12 -21.58
C ILE A 35 -9.69 1.98 -20.54
N ALA A 36 -10.38 0.90 -20.90
CA ALA A 36 -10.67 -0.20 -19.98
C ALA A 36 -9.45 -1.06 -19.63
N ILE A 37 -8.55 -1.34 -20.59
CA ILE A 37 -7.38 -2.19 -20.37
C ILE A 37 -6.40 -1.62 -19.32
N PRO A 38 -5.92 -0.36 -19.40
CA PRO A 38 -4.97 0.15 -18.43
C PRO A 38 -5.58 0.28 -17.02
N THR A 39 -6.84 0.71 -16.93
CA THR A 39 -7.54 0.84 -15.65
C THR A 39 -7.81 -0.51 -14.98
N PHE A 40 -8.09 -1.55 -15.75
CA PHE A 40 -8.27 -2.91 -15.25
C PHE A 40 -6.95 -3.53 -14.75
N ALA A 41 -5.83 -3.27 -15.44
CA ALA A 41 -4.52 -3.79 -15.05
C ALA A 41 -4.08 -3.25 -13.66
N SER A 42 -4.13 -1.94 -13.46
CA SER A 42 -3.77 -1.31 -12.17
C SER A 42 -4.65 -1.80 -11.02
N ARG A 43 -5.98 -1.89 -11.22
CA ARG A 43 -6.90 -2.43 -10.20
C ARG A 43 -6.66 -3.91 -9.91
N SER A 44 -6.27 -4.68 -10.92
CA SER A 44 -5.92 -6.09 -10.72
C SER A 44 -4.66 -6.23 -9.86
N ASP A 45 -3.67 -5.37 -10.02
CA ASP A 45 -2.44 -5.45 -9.24
C ASP A 45 -2.65 -5.01 -7.79
N GLN A 46 -3.44 -3.95 -7.56
CA GLN A 46 -3.89 -3.56 -6.22
C GLN A 46 -4.67 -4.68 -5.52
N ALA A 47 -5.55 -5.38 -6.25
CA ALA A 47 -6.29 -6.51 -5.70
C ALA A 47 -5.37 -7.67 -5.31
N LYS A 48 -4.32 -7.95 -6.10
CA LYS A 48 -3.32 -8.99 -5.77
C LYS A 48 -2.50 -8.60 -4.54
N GLU A 49 -2.14 -7.31 -4.39
CA GLU A 49 -1.45 -6.79 -3.22
C GLU A 49 -2.30 -6.96 -1.96
N ALA A 50 -3.57 -6.53 -1.99
CA ALA A 50 -4.50 -6.64 -0.88
C ALA A 50 -4.70 -8.11 -0.44
N VAL A 51 -4.90 -9.03 -1.38
CA VAL A 51 -5.03 -10.46 -1.07
C VAL A 51 -3.73 -11.03 -0.50
N CYS A 52 -2.58 -10.66 -1.06
CA CYS A 52 -1.28 -11.07 -0.54
C CYS A 52 -1.08 -10.60 0.91
N GLN A 53 -1.51 -9.37 1.23
CA GLN A 53 -1.47 -8.83 2.58
C GLN A 53 -2.36 -9.63 3.53
N THR A 54 -3.61 -9.91 3.16
CA THR A 54 -4.52 -10.74 3.97
C THR A 54 -3.92 -12.12 4.23
N ASN A 55 -3.39 -12.78 3.20
CA ASN A 55 -2.76 -14.10 3.34
C ASN A 55 -1.60 -14.08 4.33
N ARG A 56 -0.73 -13.05 4.27
CA ARG A 56 0.38 -12.89 5.24
C ARG A 56 -0.11 -12.64 6.66
N GLN A 57 -1.16 -11.84 6.85
CA GLN A 57 -1.73 -11.56 8.18
C GLN A 57 -2.36 -12.81 8.79
N THR A 58 -3.09 -13.60 7.99
CA THR A 58 -3.63 -14.89 8.42
C THR A 58 -2.50 -15.85 8.83
N LEU A 59 -1.45 -15.94 8.02
CA LEU A 59 -0.28 -16.74 8.34
C LEU A 59 0.39 -16.29 9.65
N LEU A 60 0.67 -14.99 9.79
CA LEU A 60 1.25 -14.44 11.01
C LEU A 60 0.43 -14.73 12.26
N GLY A 61 -0.91 -14.64 12.16
CA GLY A 61 -1.82 -14.99 13.26
C GLY A 61 -1.67 -16.45 13.71
N GLN A 62 -1.58 -17.39 12.77
CA GLN A 62 -1.38 -18.81 13.07
C GLN A 62 0.00 -19.08 13.68
N LEU A 63 1.04 -18.43 13.16
CA LEU A 63 2.41 -18.56 13.68
C LEU A 63 2.51 -18.03 15.12
N ARG A 64 1.88 -16.89 15.42
CA ARG A 64 1.84 -16.34 16.79
C ARG A 64 1.07 -17.24 17.75
N TYR A 65 -0.05 -17.79 17.29
CA TYR A 65 -0.81 -18.76 18.09
C TYR A 65 0.06 -19.96 18.48
N ALA A 66 0.80 -20.53 17.51
CA ALA A 66 1.73 -21.62 17.76
C ALA A 66 2.87 -21.22 18.71
N GLN A 67 3.44 -20.02 18.55
CA GLN A 67 4.53 -19.51 19.40
C GLN A 67 4.13 -19.40 20.87
N VAL A 68 2.90 -18.99 21.18
CA VAL A 68 2.43 -18.83 22.55
C VAL A 68 2.18 -20.18 23.25
N ILE A 69 1.81 -21.22 22.49
CA ILE A 69 1.48 -22.53 23.07
C ILE A 69 2.73 -23.34 23.38
N ASP A 70 3.59 -23.56 22.38
CA ASP A 70 4.70 -24.52 22.47
C ASP A 70 6.08 -23.88 22.20
N GLY A 71 6.13 -22.56 22.00
CA GLY A 71 7.25 -21.93 21.30
C GLY A 71 7.18 -22.23 19.80
N LEU A 72 7.96 -21.51 19.01
CA LEU A 72 7.99 -21.69 17.56
C LEU A 72 9.44 -21.73 17.08
N THR A 73 9.78 -22.80 16.37
CA THR A 73 11.05 -22.91 15.62
C THR A 73 10.83 -22.50 14.16
N GLN A 74 11.93 -22.18 13.47
CA GLN A 74 11.89 -21.85 12.05
C GLN A 74 11.26 -22.98 11.20
N GLU A 75 11.61 -24.25 11.48
CA GLU A 75 11.07 -25.41 10.75
C GLU A 75 9.55 -25.54 10.92
N GLN A 76 9.04 -25.35 12.13
CA GLN A 76 7.60 -25.37 12.39
C GLN A 76 6.89 -24.22 11.67
N ALA A 77 7.50 -23.04 11.64
CA ALA A 77 6.94 -21.87 10.98
C ALA A 77 6.85 -22.05 9.45
N ASP A 78 7.90 -22.63 8.85
CA ASP A 78 7.93 -23.01 7.44
C ASP A 78 6.86 -24.07 7.13
N GLY A 79 6.67 -25.06 8.02
CA GLY A 79 5.61 -26.06 7.89
C GLY A 79 4.20 -25.47 7.95
N ILE A 80 3.96 -24.51 8.85
CA ILE A 80 2.68 -23.78 8.95
C ILE A 80 2.42 -22.98 7.67
N ARG A 81 3.42 -22.25 7.16
CA ARG A 81 3.33 -21.53 5.88
C ARG A 81 2.90 -22.45 4.75
N ASP A 82 3.56 -23.59 4.61
CA ASP A 82 3.31 -24.52 3.52
C ASP A 82 1.92 -25.17 3.64
N SER A 83 1.50 -25.52 4.86
CA SER A 83 0.18 -26.10 5.13
C SER A 83 -0.99 -25.15 4.81
N LEU A 84 -0.80 -23.85 5.04
CA LEU A 84 -1.79 -22.81 4.73
C LEU A 84 -1.83 -22.45 3.25
N GLY A 85 -0.84 -22.89 2.46
CA GLY A 85 -0.72 -22.50 1.07
C GLY A 85 -0.67 -20.97 0.93
N ALA A 86 0.15 -20.31 1.76
CA ALA A 86 0.30 -18.85 1.73
C ALA A 86 0.92 -18.41 0.38
N ILE A 87 0.06 -18.17 -0.61
CA ILE A 87 0.44 -17.83 -1.98
C ILE A 87 0.29 -16.32 -2.17
N CYS A 88 1.26 -15.72 -2.86
CA CYS A 88 1.11 -14.39 -3.41
C CYS A 88 0.41 -14.49 -4.79
N PRO A 89 -0.74 -13.83 -4.99
CA PRO A 89 -1.45 -13.85 -6.28
C PRO A 89 -0.67 -13.22 -7.45
N ALA A 90 0.36 -12.43 -7.15
CA ALA A 90 1.28 -11.88 -8.13
C ALA A 90 2.46 -12.82 -8.47
N GLY A 91 2.51 -14.02 -7.89
CA GLY A 91 3.58 -15.01 -8.11
C GLY A 91 4.79 -14.86 -7.19
N GLY A 92 4.69 -14.02 -6.16
CA GLY A 92 5.75 -13.82 -5.16
C GLY A 92 5.90 -15.00 -4.21
N THR A 93 7.09 -15.15 -3.64
CA THR A 93 7.36 -16.12 -2.58
C THR A 93 7.10 -15.49 -1.23
N VAL A 94 6.32 -16.16 -0.37
CA VAL A 94 6.11 -15.75 1.02
C VAL A 94 7.18 -16.40 1.89
N THR A 95 7.93 -15.61 2.65
CA THR A 95 8.99 -16.08 3.54
C THR A 95 8.60 -15.82 4.99
N VAL A 96 9.01 -16.70 5.90
CA VAL A 96 8.81 -16.56 7.34
C VAL A 96 10.18 -16.56 8.01
N GLU A 97 10.40 -15.67 8.97
CA GLU A 97 11.61 -15.65 9.79
C GLU A 97 11.22 -15.64 11.27
N VAL A 98 11.75 -16.59 12.02
CA VAL A 98 11.51 -16.74 13.46
C VAL A 98 12.75 -16.30 14.23
N GLY A 99 12.65 -15.14 14.90
CA GLY A 99 13.63 -14.65 15.86
C GLY A 99 12.94 -14.24 17.17
N ASP A 100 13.37 -13.15 17.79
CA ASP A 100 12.65 -12.52 18.92
C ASP A 100 11.21 -12.13 18.53
N THR A 101 11.00 -11.85 17.24
CA THR A 101 9.69 -11.65 16.64
C THR A 101 9.55 -12.47 15.36
N ILE A 102 8.31 -12.87 15.02
CA ILE A 102 8.01 -13.63 13.80
C ILE A 102 7.75 -12.68 12.63
N ARG A 103 8.59 -12.69 11.60
CA ARG A 103 8.39 -11.89 10.40
C ARG A 103 7.78 -12.73 9.29
N VAL A 104 6.81 -12.16 8.57
CA VAL A 104 6.23 -12.75 7.36
C VAL A 104 6.38 -11.74 6.21
N SER A 105 7.13 -12.13 5.18
CA SER A 105 7.46 -11.30 4.03
C SER A 105 7.03 -11.93 2.71
N CYS A 106 7.01 -11.13 1.66
CA CYS A 106 6.70 -11.50 0.28
C CYS A 106 7.71 -10.83 -0.63
N SER A 107 8.26 -11.58 -1.59
CA SER A 107 9.28 -11.09 -2.52
C SER A 107 8.78 -10.01 -3.49
N ILE A 108 7.46 -9.84 -3.66
CA ILE A 108 6.85 -8.86 -4.57
C ILE A 108 6.22 -7.70 -3.81
N HIS A 109 5.50 -7.98 -2.71
CA HIS A 109 4.74 -6.97 -1.95
C HIS A 109 5.32 -6.70 -0.55
N GLY A 110 6.56 -7.11 -0.26
CA GLY A 110 7.25 -6.73 0.98
C GLY A 110 6.80 -7.43 2.25
N GLY A 111 6.74 -6.70 3.36
CA GLY A 111 6.19 -7.13 4.64
C GLY A 111 7.23 -7.76 5.55
N GLY A 112 7.30 -7.34 6.81
CA GLY A 112 8.27 -7.93 7.73
C GLY A 112 8.34 -7.22 9.07
N SER A 113 7.32 -7.38 9.92
CA SER A 113 7.55 -7.34 11.36
C SER A 113 6.55 -8.18 12.15
N GLY A 114 7.11 -9.09 12.94
CA GLY A 114 6.47 -9.56 14.16
C GLY A 114 6.57 -8.47 15.20
N GLY A 115 5.52 -8.32 15.99
CA GLY A 115 5.25 -7.11 16.77
C GLY A 115 4.47 -6.11 15.93
N GLU A 116 3.14 -6.25 15.95
CA GLU A 116 2.17 -5.24 15.49
C GLU A 116 2.56 -4.43 14.23
N SER A 117 2.48 -5.02 13.05
CA SER A 117 2.42 -4.27 11.77
C SER A 117 0.97 -3.97 11.35
N ALA A 118 -0.04 -4.43 12.10
CA ALA A 118 -1.44 -4.26 11.72
C ALA A 118 -1.89 -2.80 11.73
N VAL A 119 -1.36 -1.98 12.65
CA VAL A 119 -1.73 -0.56 12.75
C VAL A 119 -1.12 0.23 11.60
N SER A 120 0.20 0.16 11.41
CA SER A 120 0.86 0.84 10.28
C SER A 120 0.34 0.35 8.91
N GLN A 121 0.16 -0.96 8.73
CA GLN A 121 -0.35 -1.51 7.47
C GLN A 121 -1.83 -1.19 7.24
N GLY A 122 -2.64 -1.13 8.30
CA GLY A 122 -4.03 -0.70 8.21
C GLY A 122 -4.11 0.78 7.85
N LEU A 123 -3.39 1.63 8.59
CA LEU A 123 -3.38 3.07 8.39
C LEU A 123 -2.91 3.47 6.98
N ILE A 124 -1.86 2.83 6.44
CA ILE A 124 -1.40 3.14 5.09
C ILE A 124 -2.44 2.71 4.04
N GLN A 125 -3.15 1.60 4.26
CA GLN A 125 -4.20 1.16 3.35
C GLN A 125 -5.42 2.08 3.43
N ASP A 126 -5.86 2.45 4.63
CA ASP A 126 -6.96 3.40 4.84
C ASP A 126 -6.64 4.74 4.16
N PHE A 127 -5.39 5.19 4.25
CA PHE A 127 -4.97 6.41 3.57
C PHE A 127 -4.88 6.25 2.05
N ARG A 128 -4.44 5.11 1.52
CA ARG A 128 -4.47 4.81 0.08
C ARG A 128 -5.90 4.86 -0.45
N ASP A 129 -6.83 4.22 0.25
CA ASP A 129 -8.26 4.20 -0.11
C ASP A 129 -8.86 5.62 -0.09
N PHE A 130 -8.52 6.41 0.94
CA PHE A 130 -8.89 7.82 1.01
C PHE A 130 -8.33 8.65 -0.15
N ILE A 131 -7.10 8.41 -0.58
CA ILE A 131 -6.49 9.14 -1.70
C ILE A 131 -7.17 8.81 -3.05
N LEU A 132 -7.63 7.58 -3.23
CA LEU A 132 -8.38 7.16 -4.41
C LEU A 132 -9.79 7.74 -4.44
N ASN A 133 -10.41 7.94 -3.27
CA ASN A 133 -11.73 8.55 -3.12
C ASN A 133 -11.75 9.57 -1.97
N PRO A 134 -11.22 10.80 -2.18
CA PRO A 134 -11.05 11.79 -1.11
C PRO A 134 -12.36 12.54 -0.84
N GLU A 135 -13.35 11.82 -0.30
CA GLU A 135 -14.64 12.40 0.07
C GLU A 135 -14.47 13.55 1.08
N GLY A 136 -15.16 14.66 0.83
CA GLY A 136 -15.07 15.86 1.67
C GLY A 136 -13.88 16.78 1.37
N VAL A 137 -12.91 16.37 0.54
CA VAL A 137 -11.75 17.20 0.20
C VAL A 137 -12.06 18.11 -1.00
N PRO A 138 -11.87 19.44 -0.89
CA PRO A 138 -12.01 20.35 -2.03
C PRO A 138 -11.09 20.00 -3.20
N SER A 139 -11.57 20.12 -4.44
CA SER A 139 -10.83 19.69 -5.64
C SER A 139 -9.48 20.40 -5.84
N ASN A 140 -9.31 21.60 -5.30
CA ASN A 140 -8.05 22.36 -5.31
C ASN A 140 -7.05 21.90 -4.24
N GLU A 141 -7.45 20.99 -3.36
CA GLU A 141 -6.70 20.50 -2.20
C GLU A 141 -6.33 19.03 -2.29
N ILE A 142 -6.98 18.24 -3.17
CA ILE A 142 -6.77 16.79 -3.33
C ILE A 142 -5.34 16.37 -3.69
N ASN A 143 -4.46 17.30 -4.01
CA ASN A 143 -3.06 17.06 -4.38
C ASN A 143 -2.05 17.67 -3.39
N ARG A 144 -2.53 18.17 -2.24
CA ARG A 144 -1.70 18.79 -1.22
C ARG A 144 -1.58 17.86 -0.01
N ASN A 145 -0.36 17.57 0.39
CA ASN A 145 -0.08 16.66 1.50
C ASN A 145 -0.80 17.11 2.79
N ASP A 146 -0.64 18.39 3.13
CA ASP A 146 -1.19 18.97 4.36
C ASP A 146 -2.72 18.88 4.38
N SER A 147 -3.37 19.23 3.26
CA SER A 147 -4.84 19.14 3.16
C SER A 147 -5.32 17.70 3.29
N LEU A 148 -4.76 16.78 2.50
CA LEU A 148 -5.17 15.37 2.49
C LEU A 148 -5.05 14.75 3.90
N ARG A 149 -3.95 15.02 4.60
CA ARG A 149 -3.75 14.54 5.96
C ARG A 149 -4.73 15.15 6.96
N THR A 150 -5.02 16.45 6.82
CA THR A 150 -5.96 17.14 7.72
C THR A 150 -7.35 16.54 7.57
N HIS A 151 -7.83 16.38 6.33
CA HIS A 151 -9.14 15.75 6.06
C HIS A 151 -9.18 14.28 6.48
N PHE A 152 -8.10 13.52 6.24
CA PHE A 152 -8.01 12.13 6.68
C PHE A 152 -8.04 12.02 8.21
N TYR A 153 -7.35 12.90 8.93
CA TYR A 153 -7.39 12.95 10.39
C TYR A 153 -8.81 13.18 10.92
N GLU A 154 -9.53 14.15 10.34
CA GLU A 154 -10.90 14.48 10.71
C GLU A 154 -11.86 13.32 10.42
N ALA A 155 -11.72 12.69 9.26
CA ALA A 155 -12.51 11.52 8.86
C ALA A 155 -12.31 10.31 9.79
N ASN A 156 -11.13 10.18 10.41
CA ASN A 156 -10.77 9.08 11.31
C ASN A 156 -10.94 9.43 12.80
N GLY A 157 -11.83 10.39 13.11
CA GLY A 157 -12.19 10.69 14.50
C GLY A 157 -11.15 11.51 15.25
N ASN A 158 -10.30 12.26 14.54
CA ASN A 158 -9.31 13.18 15.10
C ASN A 158 -8.31 12.49 16.02
N LYS A 159 -7.77 11.35 15.58
CA LYS A 159 -6.73 10.64 16.33
C LYS A 159 -5.75 9.96 15.39
N TRP A 160 -4.47 10.06 15.74
CA TRP A 160 -3.43 9.24 15.12
C TRP A 160 -3.12 8.03 15.99
N PRO A 161 -2.88 6.85 15.38
CA PRO A 161 -2.30 5.73 16.09
C PRO A 161 -0.91 6.08 16.65
N THR A 162 -0.45 5.31 17.62
CA THR A 162 0.84 5.52 18.28
C THR A 162 1.81 4.37 18.03
N LEU A 163 3.09 4.71 18.08
CA LEU A 163 4.24 3.82 17.96
C LEU A 163 5.15 4.08 19.15
N THR A 164 5.50 3.06 19.91
CA THR A 164 6.46 3.16 21.02
C THR A 164 7.76 2.48 20.63
N VAL A 165 8.86 3.23 20.67
CA VAL A 165 10.22 2.73 20.39
C VAL A 165 11.14 3.15 21.53
N ASP A 166 11.88 2.21 22.12
CA ASP A 166 12.77 2.46 23.27
C ASP A 166 12.10 3.20 24.43
N GLY A 167 10.80 2.93 24.67
CA GLY A 167 10.01 3.59 25.71
C GLY A 167 9.57 5.03 25.39
N VAL A 168 9.82 5.51 24.17
CA VAL A 168 9.35 6.83 23.69
C VAL A 168 8.13 6.62 22.80
N GLU A 169 7.03 7.32 23.11
CA GLU A 169 5.80 7.30 22.32
C GLU A 169 5.83 8.34 21.19
N TYR A 170 5.47 7.90 19.99
CA TYR A 170 5.34 8.67 18.76
C TYR A 170 3.92 8.52 18.21
N GLN A 171 3.46 9.49 17.43
CA GLN A 171 2.24 9.36 16.62
C GLN A 171 2.60 8.95 15.20
N ILE A 172 1.85 8.01 14.64
CA ILE A 172 2.00 7.49 13.27
C ILE A 172 1.12 8.32 12.35
N GLU A 173 1.72 8.89 11.31
CA GLU A 173 1.02 9.77 10.38
C GLU A 173 1.38 9.41 8.93
N PRO A 174 0.41 9.51 8.00
CA PRO A 174 0.69 9.32 6.59
C PRO A 174 1.33 10.56 5.97
N TYR A 175 2.12 10.35 4.92
CA TYR A 175 2.68 11.39 4.08
C TYR A 175 2.36 11.08 2.62
N TYR A 176 1.90 12.09 1.91
CA TYR A 176 1.70 12.07 0.46
C TYR A 176 2.73 13.01 -0.19
N SER A 177 3.57 12.49 -1.07
CA SER A 177 4.50 13.31 -1.82
C SER A 177 3.82 14.05 -2.96
N GLU A 178 3.89 15.36 -2.91
CA GLU A 178 3.36 16.23 -3.96
C GLU A 178 4.15 16.14 -5.27
N ALA A 179 5.27 15.40 -5.30
CA ALA A 179 5.93 15.00 -6.54
C ALA A 179 5.00 14.17 -7.45
N GLY A 180 4.06 13.42 -6.84
CA GLY A 180 3.08 12.57 -7.52
C GLY A 180 1.77 13.27 -7.89
N LYS A 181 1.66 14.59 -7.71
CA LYS A 181 0.40 15.34 -7.92
C LYS A 181 -0.22 15.19 -9.31
N ASN A 182 0.58 14.82 -10.31
CA ASN A 182 0.15 14.58 -11.69
C ASN A 182 0.45 13.14 -12.14
N ALA A 183 0.87 12.27 -11.24
CA ALA A 183 1.16 10.88 -11.56
C ALA A 183 -0.15 10.13 -11.82
N GLU A 184 -0.12 9.22 -12.81
CA GLU A 184 -1.24 8.30 -13.05
C GLU A 184 -1.42 7.35 -11.87
N ASP A 185 -0.30 6.87 -11.30
CA ASP A 185 -0.29 6.07 -10.09
C ASP A 185 0.06 6.93 -8.87
N ARG A 186 -0.97 7.37 -8.15
CA ARG A 186 -0.81 8.22 -6.96
C ARG A 186 -0.35 7.44 -5.72
N LEU A 187 -0.44 6.11 -5.75
CA LEU A 187 -0.16 5.26 -4.58
C LEU A 187 1.35 5.09 -4.34
N ASP A 188 2.16 5.27 -5.39
CA ASP A 188 3.63 5.23 -5.36
C ASP A 188 4.28 6.44 -4.65
N TYR A 189 3.46 7.32 -4.08
CA TYR A 189 3.88 8.56 -3.43
C TYR A 189 3.44 8.64 -1.98
N ILE A 190 3.08 7.50 -1.38
CA ILE A 190 2.55 7.42 -0.02
C ILE A 190 3.47 6.59 0.87
N TRP A 191 3.76 7.09 2.07
CA TRP A 191 4.44 6.35 3.14
C TRP A 191 3.97 6.84 4.51
N LEU A 192 4.36 6.14 5.56
CA LEU A 192 4.13 6.60 6.93
C LEU A 192 5.43 7.13 7.54
N PHE A 193 5.28 7.94 8.57
CA PHE A 193 6.38 8.32 9.43
C PHE A 193 5.82 8.47 10.85
N ALA A 194 6.71 8.60 11.82
CA ALA A 194 6.32 8.86 13.19
C ALA A 194 7.11 10.01 13.79
N ARG A 195 6.43 10.83 14.59
CA ARG A 195 7.01 11.98 15.31
C ARG A 195 6.53 11.98 16.75
N GLN A 196 7.20 12.71 17.63
CA GLN A 196 6.73 12.83 19.02
C GLN A 196 5.29 13.31 19.03
N LYS A 197 4.48 12.69 19.89
CA LYS A 197 3.05 12.94 19.98
C LYS A 197 2.77 14.43 20.24
N THR A 198 1.87 14.98 19.44
CA THR A 198 1.37 16.35 19.54
C THR A 198 -0.14 16.33 19.44
N ASP A 199 -0.81 17.33 20.02
CA ASP A 199 -2.26 17.46 19.82
C ASP A 199 -2.56 17.90 18.37
N GLY A 200 -3.28 17.06 17.62
CA GLY A 200 -3.72 17.38 16.26
C GLY A 200 -2.73 17.06 15.13
N VAL A 201 -2.93 17.71 13.98
CA VAL A 201 -2.12 17.54 12.77
C VAL A 201 -1.05 18.62 12.67
N VAL A 202 0.21 18.21 12.51
CA VAL A 202 1.33 19.14 12.36
C VAL A 202 1.80 19.18 10.90
N ASN A 203 1.49 20.29 10.23
CA ASN A 203 1.77 20.54 8.82
C ASN A 203 3.10 21.29 8.60
N GLY A 204 3.69 21.14 7.41
CA GLY A 204 4.90 21.86 6.99
C GLY A 204 6.21 21.47 7.72
N ARG A 205 6.22 20.38 8.50
CA ARG A 205 7.42 19.86 9.19
C ARG A 205 7.71 18.43 8.76
N TRP A 206 8.69 18.27 7.88
CA TRP A 206 9.00 16.98 7.22
C TRP A 206 10.37 16.42 7.58
N SER A 207 11.03 16.98 8.59
CA SER A 207 12.15 16.35 9.25
C SER A 207 11.61 15.58 10.45
N VAL A 208 11.78 14.26 10.46
CA VAL A 208 11.17 13.37 11.46
C VAL A 208 12.16 12.29 11.90
N PRO A 209 11.98 11.70 13.10
CA PRO A 209 12.91 10.72 13.64
C PRO A 209 12.71 9.29 13.14
N LEU A 210 11.49 8.97 12.68
CA LEU A 210 11.07 7.62 12.30
C LEU A 210 10.33 7.65 10.97
N LEU A 211 10.66 6.71 10.09
CA LEU A 211 10.12 6.57 8.74
C LEU A 211 9.70 5.13 8.52
N TYR A 212 8.52 4.90 7.99
CA TYR A 212 8.05 3.58 7.60
C TYR A 212 8.28 3.37 6.12
N ASN A 213 9.00 2.31 5.75
CA ASN A 213 9.18 1.95 4.36
C ASN A 213 8.08 0.94 3.95
N PRO A 214 7.14 1.30 3.07
CA PRO A 214 6.07 0.39 2.67
C PRO A 214 6.55 -0.79 1.81
N VAL A 215 7.75 -0.70 1.21
CA VAL A 215 8.31 -1.76 0.36
C VAL A 215 8.75 -2.97 1.16
N ASP A 216 9.34 -2.78 2.33
CA ASP A 216 9.77 -3.88 3.22
C ASP A 216 8.88 -4.02 4.45
N GLY A 217 8.07 -3.00 4.77
CA GLY A 217 7.20 -2.96 5.93
C GLY A 217 7.94 -2.71 7.24
N ILE A 218 9.08 -2.02 7.19
CA ILE A 218 9.97 -1.80 8.33
C ILE A 218 9.98 -0.32 8.73
N TRP A 219 10.00 -0.08 10.04
CA TRP A 219 10.32 1.22 10.61
C TRP A 219 11.82 1.46 10.63
N TYR A 220 12.24 2.62 10.13
CA TYR A 220 13.62 3.10 10.13
C TYR A 220 13.75 4.32 11.03
N ARG A 221 14.84 4.37 11.80
CA ARG A 221 15.24 5.52 12.61
C ARG A 221 16.36 6.30 11.94
N SER A 222 16.24 7.62 11.93
CA SER A 222 17.28 8.50 11.40
C SER A 222 18.35 8.86 12.45
N TYR A 223 19.59 9.01 11.98
CA TYR A 223 20.75 9.37 12.78
C TYR A 223 21.35 10.71 12.35
N GLY A 224 22.02 11.40 13.28
CA GLY A 224 22.67 12.69 13.04
C GLY A 224 23.87 12.64 12.09
N TYR A 225 24.53 13.78 11.92
CA TYR A 225 25.73 13.92 11.08
C TYR A 225 26.86 12.95 11.47
N ASP A 226 27.02 12.65 12.76
CA ASP A 226 28.07 11.81 13.32
C ASP A 226 27.70 10.32 13.42
N GLY A 227 26.45 9.97 13.10
CA GLY A 227 25.94 8.60 13.17
C GLY A 227 25.77 8.03 14.59
N LYS A 228 25.95 8.84 15.64
CA LYS A 228 26.01 8.36 17.04
C LYS A 228 24.69 8.50 17.81
N ARG A 229 23.81 9.41 17.40
CA ARG A 229 22.54 9.66 18.07
C ARG A 229 21.39 9.74 17.07
N PRO A 230 20.17 9.36 17.48
CA PRO A 230 18.97 9.65 16.71
C PRO A 230 18.86 11.15 16.45
N ALA A 231 18.38 11.52 15.27
CA ALA A 231 18.12 12.90 14.89
C ALA A 231 17.03 12.92 13.82
N ASP A 232 16.42 14.07 13.58
CA ASP A 232 15.42 14.20 12.52
C ASP A 232 16.08 14.21 11.13
N ALA A 233 15.39 13.65 10.15
CA ALA A 233 15.80 13.65 8.75
C ALA A 233 14.62 13.93 7.83
N SER A 234 14.90 14.59 6.70
CA SER A 234 13.86 14.87 5.71
C SER A 234 13.29 13.57 5.16
N ILE A 235 11.97 13.52 5.07
CA ILE A 235 11.21 12.44 4.45
C ILE A 235 10.56 12.87 3.14
N THR A 236 10.93 14.02 2.55
CA THR A 236 10.35 14.51 1.30
C THR A 236 10.97 13.84 0.08
N PHE A 237 10.63 12.56 -0.15
CA PHE A 237 11.13 11.80 -1.29
C PHE A 237 10.29 12.03 -2.56
N SER A 238 10.86 11.70 -3.72
CA SER A 238 10.15 11.83 -5.00
C SER A 238 9.22 10.67 -5.29
N SER A 239 9.37 9.52 -4.64
CA SER A 239 8.54 8.32 -4.79
C SER A 239 8.88 7.33 -3.67
N VAL A 240 8.08 6.28 -3.53
CA VAL A 240 8.36 5.12 -2.67
C VAL A 240 9.68 4.44 -3.06
N GLU A 241 9.98 4.33 -4.36
CA GLU A 241 11.27 3.80 -4.83
C GLU A 241 12.46 4.68 -4.38
N ALA A 242 12.32 6.00 -4.46
CA ALA A 242 13.36 6.91 -4.00
C ALA A 242 13.55 6.84 -2.47
N LEU A 243 12.45 6.66 -1.72
CA LEU A 243 12.48 6.40 -0.29
C LEU A 243 13.21 5.10 0.03
N ASP A 244 12.84 3.99 -0.62
CA ASP A 244 13.42 2.66 -0.40
C ASP A 244 14.92 2.64 -0.68
N ASN A 245 15.35 3.29 -1.76
CA ASN A 245 16.77 3.50 -2.04
C ASN A 245 17.44 4.36 -0.95
N ALA A 246 16.81 5.45 -0.54
CA ALA A 246 17.40 6.37 0.44
C ALA A 246 17.62 5.70 1.80
N VAL A 247 16.69 4.88 2.28
CA VAL A 247 16.86 4.18 3.58
C VAL A 247 18.00 3.14 3.55
N LYS A 248 18.32 2.61 2.36
CA LYS A 248 19.36 1.59 2.17
C LYS A 248 20.75 2.16 1.88
N THR A 249 20.84 3.33 1.24
CA THR A 249 22.12 3.83 0.70
C THR A 249 22.58 5.15 1.31
N THR A 250 21.69 5.94 1.91
CA THR A 250 22.06 7.28 2.40
C THR A 250 22.98 7.16 3.61
N LEU A 251 24.16 7.76 3.51
CA LEU A 251 25.11 7.86 4.62
C LEU A 251 24.86 9.12 5.45
N CYS A 252 25.24 9.07 6.73
CA CYS A 252 25.41 10.25 7.56
C CYS A 252 26.40 11.23 6.89
N GLY A 253 26.34 12.51 7.23
CA GLY A 253 27.16 13.54 6.55
C GLY A 253 28.68 13.36 6.71
N ASN A 254 29.12 12.57 7.69
CA ASN A 254 30.51 12.16 7.87
C ASN A 254 30.91 10.91 7.06
N GLY A 255 29.99 10.31 6.32
CA GLY A 255 30.18 9.10 5.51
C GLY A 255 30.39 7.80 6.31
N SER A 256 30.30 7.82 7.64
CA SER A 256 30.78 6.70 8.46
C SER A 256 29.74 5.62 8.73
N ALA A 257 28.45 5.91 8.50
CA ALA A 257 27.36 4.99 8.81
C ALA A 257 26.11 5.35 8.00
N LEU A 258 25.17 4.41 7.89
CA LEU A 258 23.85 4.67 7.30
C LEU A 258 23.07 5.69 8.15
N LYS A 259 22.43 6.61 7.42
CA LYS A 259 21.56 7.67 7.93
C LYS A 259 20.28 7.09 8.53
N TRP A 260 19.72 6.06 7.89
CA TRP A 260 18.52 5.34 8.31
C TRP A 260 18.91 3.93 8.73
N ARG A 261 18.38 3.46 9.85
CA ARG A 261 18.64 2.11 10.35
C ARG A 261 17.34 1.46 10.82
N PRO A 262 17.15 0.16 10.58
CA PRO A 262 15.92 -0.52 10.98
C PRO A 262 15.73 -0.45 12.50
N VAL A 263 14.47 -0.39 12.92
CA VAL A 263 14.04 -0.46 14.31
C VAL A 263 13.66 -1.91 14.59
N ASP A 264 14.41 -2.56 15.47
CA ASP A 264 14.25 -4.00 15.73
C ASP A 264 13.09 -4.34 16.66
N SER A 265 12.71 -3.41 17.54
CA SER A 265 11.66 -3.62 18.55
C SER A 265 10.80 -2.37 18.73
N TYR A 266 9.49 -2.53 18.65
CA TYR A 266 8.51 -1.47 18.87
C TYR A 266 7.13 -2.05 19.21
N THR A 267 6.21 -1.20 19.65
CA THR A 267 4.80 -1.52 19.93
C THR A 267 3.90 -0.49 19.25
N GLU A 268 2.83 -0.90 18.60
CA GLU A 268 1.86 0.00 17.94
C GLU A 268 0.50 -0.05 18.65
N SER A 269 -0.26 1.04 18.62
CA SER A 269 -1.59 1.11 19.24
C SER A 269 -2.51 2.08 18.50
N ASN A 270 -3.80 1.76 18.41
CA ASN A 270 -4.83 2.62 17.78
C ASN A 270 -5.39 3.69 18.70
#